data_AF-A0A1F3Y4W0-F1
#
_entry.id   AF-A0A1F3Y4W0-F1
#
_cell.length_a   1.000
_cell.length_b   1.000
_cell.length_c   1.000
_cell.angle_alpha   90.00
_cell.angle_beta   90.00
_cell.angle_gamma   90.00
#
_symmetry.space_group_name_H-M   'P 1'
#
loop_
_entity.id
_entity.type
_entity.pdbx_description
1 polymer ?
#
loop_
_entity_poly.entity_id
_entity_poly.type
_entity_poly.pdbx_seq_one_letter_code
_entity_poly.pdbx_strand_id
1 'polypeptide(L)'
;MTRLYTAKTVAHQKTWERKDDHIEVTLPCGAKTQIDLDDEWILEKFPSWVKTKGHVAVSRIITTEFGSAVEKYYLHRLVTRASVSFQVDHKDRNGLNNRKSNLRFATNSQNAANTVRHTRAKSGFRGVFLDSRRSLKKRFRSYIPGANQKHKYLGHFETAEEAARAYDKAAKEKWGEFAILNFPDESAEVQT
;
A
#
# COMPACT_ATOMS: atom_id res chain seq x y z
N MET A 1 -14.42 -29.69 22.60
CA MET A 1 -13.60 -30.79 22.05
C MET A 1 -12.68 -30.21 20.98
N THR A 2 -11.46 -29.83 21.38
CA THR A 2 -10.47 -29.16 20.52
C THR A 2 -9.79 -30.21 19.65
N ARG A 3 -10.13 -30.27 18.36
CA ARG A 3 -9.43 -31.14 17.41
C ARG A 3 -8.17 -30.43 16.92
N LEU A 4 -7.02 -30.86 17.45
CA LEU A 4 -5.71 -30.56 16.89
C LEU A 4 -5.46 -31.51 15.71
N TYR A 5 -5.51 -31.00 14.48
CA TYR A 5 -5.02 -31.73 13.32
C TYR A 5 -3.55 -31.34 13.08
N THR A 6 -2.62 -32.20 13.53
CA THR A 6 -1.20 -32.11 13.19
C THR A 6 -0.87 -33.15 12.13
N ALA A 7 -0.71 -32.71 10.88
CA ALA A 7 -0.08 -33.49 9.83
C ALA A 7 1.39 -33.07 9.68
N LYS A 8 2.27 -34.07 9.82
CA LYS A 8 3.74 -34.06 9.78
C LYS A 8 4.34 -33.15 8.68
N THR A 9 5.10 -32.12 9.09
CA THR A 9 6.52 -31.85 8.77
C THR A 9 6.96 -30.63 9.60
N VAL A 10 7.74 -30.85 10.66
CA VAL A 10 8.04 -29.87 11.72
C VAL A 10 9.22 -28.98 11.29
N ALA A 11 8.94 -27.79 10.73
CA ALA A 11 9.87 -26.64 10.76
C ALA A 11 9.30 -25.30 10.20
N HIS A 12 8.19 -25.28 9.45
CA HIS A 12 7.79 -24.07 8.70
C HIS A 12 6.28 -23.81 8.69
N GLN A 13 5.56 -24.17 9.75
CA GLN A 13 4.11 -24.00 9.78
C GLN A 13 3.72 -22.64 10.38
N LYS A 14 2.83 -21.92 9.70
CA LYS A 14 2.17 -20.74 10.25
C LYS A 14 1.33 -21.13 11.47
N THR A 15 1.18 -20.23 12.43
CA THR A 15 0.19 -20.33 13.51
C THR A 15 -0.79 -19.18 13.40
N TRP A 16 -1.96 -19.28 14.03
CA TRP A 16 -2.93 -18.19 14.04
C TRP A 16 -3.75 -18.18 15.32
N GLU A 17 -4.26 -17.00 15.64
CA GLU A 17 -5.14 -16.76 16.78
C GLU A 17 -6.35 -15.95 16.29
N ARG A 18 -7.55 -16.37 16.71
CA ARG A 18 -8.78 -15.64 16.41
C ARG A 18 -8.95 -14.52 17.44
N LYS A 19 -9.05 -13.29 16.97
CA LYS A 19 -9.40 -12.10 17.76
C LYS A 19 -10.90 -11.80 17.57
N ASP A 20 -11.39 -10.79 18.27
CA ASP A 20 -12.82 -10.43 18.24
C ASP A 20 -13.30 -10.04 16.83
N ASP A 21 -12.49 -9.32 16.07
CA ASP A 21 -12.86 -8.74 14.77
C ASP A 21 -11.97 -9.18 13.59
N HIS A 22 -10.93 -9.98 13.82
CA HIS A 22 -10.00 -10.44 12.79
C HIS A 22 -9.24 -11.71 13.22
N ILE A 23 -8.48 -12.31 12.30
CA ILE A 23 -7.53 -13.38 12.60
C ILE A 23 -6.11 -12.82 12.47
N GLU A 24 -5.29 -13.04 13.50
CA GLU A 24 -3.87 -12.76 13.45
C GLU A 24 -3.11 -14.05 13.12
N VAL A 25 -2.37 -14.04 12.01
CA VAL A 25 -1.55 -15.16 11.55
C VAL A 25 -0.08 -14.83 11.77
N THR A 26 0.62 -15.68 12.50
CA THR A 26 2.08 -15.60 12.66
C THR A 26 2.75 -16.47 11.60
N LEU A 27 3.55 -15.83 10.74
CA LEU A 27 4.31 -16.47 9.67
C LEU A 27 5.55 -17.20 10.22
N PRO A 28 6.13 -18.16 9.47
CA PRO A 28 7.35 -18.85 9.89
C PRO A 28 8.55 -17.93 10.18
N CYS A 29 8.60 -16.74 9.56
CA CYS A 29 9.62 -15.73 9.83
C CYS A 29 9.33 -14.84 11.07
N GLY A 30 8.30 -15.17 11.86
CA GLY A 30 7.87 -14.41 13.04
C GLY A 30 7.03 -13.16 12.73
N ALA A 31 6.92 -12.76 11.46
CA ALA A 31 6.05 -11.65 11.07
C ALA A 31 4.58 -12.00 11.33
N LYS A 32 3.79 -11.01 11.72
CA LYS A 32 2.35 -11.16 11.94
C LYS A 32 1.56 -10.48 10.83
N THR A 33 0.53 -11.15 10.33
CA THR A 33 -0.40 -10.60 9.35
C THR A 33 -1.84 -10.74 9.82
N GLN A 34 -2.71 -9.83 9.40
CA GLN A 34 -4.11 -9.81 9.79
C GLN A 34 -4.99 -10.07 8.57
N ILE A 35 -6.03 -10.89 8.74
CA ILE A 35 -7.10 -11.14 7.75
C ILE A 35 -8.45 -11.04 8.45
N ASP A 36 -9.53 -10.80 7.71
CA ASP A 36 -10.87 -10.79 8.28
C ASP A 36 -11.37 -12.21 8.58
N LEU A 37 -12.36 -12.31 9.48
CA LEU A 37 -12.95 -13.59 9.89
C LEU A 37 -13.58 -14.36 8.71
N ASP A 38 -14.12 -13.65 7.72
CA ASP A 38 -14.74 -14.25 6.53
C ASP A 38 -13.71 -14.82 5.53
N ASP A 39 -12.42 -14.53 5.72
CA ASP A 39 -11.31 -15.06 4.93
C ASP A 39 -10.56 -16.22 5.62
N GLU A 40 -11.11 -16.75 6.72
CA GLU A 40 -10.54 -17.88 7.47
C GLU A 40 -10.26 -19.11 6.58
N TRP A 41 -11.07 -19.32 5.54
CA TRP A 41 -10.92 -20.42 4.55
C TRP A 41 -9.53 -20.47 3.89
N ILE A 42 -8.81 -19.34 3.81
CA ILE A 42 -7.46 -19.27 3.21
C ILE A 42 -6.45 -20.06 4.05
N LEU A 43 -6.65 -20.13 5.37
CA LEU A 43 -5.72 -20.79 6.30
C LEU A 43 -5.59 -22.29 6.00
N GLU A 44 -6.71 -22.94 5.69
CA GLU A 44 -6.75 -24.36 5.34
C GLU A 44 -6.35 -24.59 3.89
N LYS A 45 -6.85 -23.76 2.96
CA LYS A 45 -6.63 -23.97 1.53
C LYS A 45 -5.18 -23.73 1.09
N PHE A 46 -4.45 -22.85 1.78
CA PHE A 46 -3.06 -22.51 1.47
C PHE A 46 -2.14 -22.88 2.64
N PRO A 47 -1.39 -23.99 2.55
CA PRO A 47 -0.52 -24.43 3.63
C PRO A 47 0.72 -23.53 3.78
N SER A 48 1.28 -23.01 2.68
CA SER A 48 2.52 -22.23 2.69
C SER A 48 2.25 -20.72 2.66
N TRP A 49 2.81 -20.00 3.63
CA TRP A 49 2.67 -18.55 3.81
C TRP A 49 4.05 -17.94 4.03
N VAL A 50 4.43 -16.95 3.22
CA VAL A 50 5.75 -16.33 3.27
C VAL A 50 5.66 -14.81 3.18
N LYS A 51 6.52 -14.11 3.94
CA LYS A 51 6.71 -12.66 3.78
C LYS A 51 7.68 -12.44 2.63
N THR A 52 7.29 -11.64 1.65
CA THR A 52 8.12 -11.29 0.49
C THR A 52 7.87 -9.85 0.05
N LYS A 53 8.94 -9.07 -0.13
CA LYS A 53 8.88 -7.66 -0.56
C LYS A 53 7.87 -6.83 0.26
N GLY A 54 7.85 -7.01 1.59
CA GLY A 54 6.94 -6.30 2.50
C GLY A 54 5.49 -6.81 2.52
N HIS A 55 5.13 -7.82 1.72
CA HIS A 55 3.78 -8.37 1.62
C HIS A 55 3.75 -9.84 2.04
N VAL A 56 2.55 -10.39 2.22
CA VAL A 56 2.34 -11.84 2.41
C VAL A 56 1.99 -12.48 1.08
N ALA A 57 2.64 -13.60 0.77
CA ALA A 57 2.26 -14.48 -0.33
C ALA A 57 1.87 -15.85 0.23
N VAL A 58 0.84 -16.44 -0.37
CA VAL A 58 0.31 -17.76 0.00
C VAL A 58 0.40 -18.69 -1.20
N SER A 59 0.68 -19.97 -0.97
CA SER A 59 0.77 -20.96 -2.04
C SER A 59 0.35 -22.36 -1.62
N ARG A 60 -0.09 -23.16 -2.60
CA ARG A 60 -0.37 -24.59 -2.47
C ARG A 60 0.21 -25.35 -3.67
N ILE A 61 0.51 -26.62 -3.44
CA ILE A 61 0.90 -27.55 -4.51
C ILE A 61 -0.39 -28.18 -5.04
N ILE A 62 -0.54 -28.21 -6.36
CA ILE A 62 -1.61 -28.91 -7.07
C ILE A 62 -0.96 -30.09 -7.77
N THR A 63 -1.33 -31.30 -7.40
CA THR A 63 -0.84 -32.53 -8.02
C THR A 63 -1.94 -33.15 -8.87
N THR A 64 -1.61 -33.43 -10.12
CA THR A 64 -2.47 -34.13 -11.09
C THR A 64 -1.73 -35.35 -11.63
N GLU A 65 -2.40 -36.16 -12.43
CA GLU A 65 -1.78 -37.29 -13.13
C GLU A 65 -0.62 -36.87 -14.07
N PHE A 66 -0.62 -35.60 -14.53
CA PHE A 66 0.38 -35.05 -15.45
C PHE A 66 1.54 -34.34 -14.74
N GLY A 67 1.55 -34.29 -13.41
CA GLY A 67 2.62 -33.69 -12.62
C GLY A 67 2.13 -32.79 -11.50
N SER A 68 3.02 -31.95 -10.97
CA SER A 68 2.70 -31.00 -9.90
C SER A 68 2.98 -29.57 -10.31
N ALA A 69 2.07 -28.67 -9.95
CA ALA A 69 2.18 -27.23 -10.15
C ALA A 69 2.06 -26.50 -8.81
N VAL A 70 2.62 -25.28 -8.74
CA VAL A 70 2.45 -24.41 -7.57
C VAL A 70 1.49 -23.29 -7.92
N GLU A 71 0.38 -23.22 -7.19
CA GLU A 71 -0.56 -22.09 -7.26
C GLU A 71 -0.19 -21.09 -6.17
N LYS A 72 0.03 -19.82 -6.53
CA LYS A 72 0.58 -18.78 -5.64
C LYS A 72 -0.11 -17.44 -5.83
N TYR A 73 -0.39 -16.75 -4.72
CA TYR A 73 -1.01 -15.42 -4.72
C TYR A 73 -0.36 -14.50 -3.70
N TYR A 74 -0.39 -13.19 -3.97
CA TYR A 74 -0.28 -12.20 -2.90
C TYR A 74 -1.59 -12.18 -2.10
N LEU A 75 -1.49 -12.20 -0.77
CA LEU A 75 -2.65 -12.35 0.11
C LEU A 75 -3.68 -11.23 -0.10
N HIS A 76 -3.22 -9.96 -0.17
CA HIS A 76 -4.10 -8.83 -0.44
C HIS A 76 -4.90 -8.95 -1.75
N ARG A 77 -4.34 -9.57 -2.80
CA ARG A 77 -5.04 -9.78 -4.08
C ARG A 77 -6.04 -10.93 -3.98
N LEU A 78 -5.68 -11.98 -3.25
CA LEU A 78 -6.54 -13.15 -3.04
C LEU A 78 -7.79 -12.77 -2.24
N VAL A 79 -7.61 -12.04 -1.14
CA VAL A 79 -8.68 -11.55 -0.24
C VAL A 79 -9.67 -10.65 -0.98
N THR A 80 -9.18 -9.74 -1.81
CA THR A 80 -10.02 -8.81 -2.59
C THR A 80 -10.56 -9.41 -3.88
N ARG A 81 -10.12 -10.61 -4.27
CA ARG A 81 -10.41 -11.22 -5.57
C ARG A 81 -10.12 -10.28 -6.74
N ALA A 82 -9.02 -9.52 -6.63
CA ALA A 82 -8.67 -8.47 -7.57
C ALA A 82 -8.40 -9.02 -8.97
N SER A 83 -9.09 -8.46 -9.98
CA SER A 83 -8.73 -8.74 -11.38
C SER A 83 -7.31 -8.26 -11.69
N VAL A 84 -6.69 -8.85 -12.71
CA VAL A 84 -5.30 -8.52 -13.10
C VAL A 84 -5.09 -7.05 -13.47
N SER A 85 -6.16 -6.36 -13.86
CA SER A 85 -6.13 -4.96 -14.30
C SER A 85 -5.97 -3.95 -13.15
N PHE A 86 -6.25 -4.35 -11.91
CA PHE A 86 -6.16 -3.47 -10.75
C PHE A 86 -4.95 -3.78 -9.86
N GLN A 87 -4.40 -2.73 -9.26
CA GLN A 87 -3.58 -2.84 -8.06
C GLN A 87 -4.48 -2.85 -6.83
N VAL A 88 -3.98 -3.43 -5.75
CA VAL A 88 -4.62 -3.39 -4.44
C VAL A 88 -3.64 -2.70 -3.51
N ASP A 89 -4.02 -1.51 -3.05
CA ASP A 89 -3.24 -0.65 -2.17
C ASP A 89 -3.66 -0.88 -0.71
N HIS A 90 -2.69 -0.80 0.19
CA HIS A 90 -2.90 -0.82 1.64
C HIS A 90 -3.03 0.63 2.13
N LYS A 91 -4.19 1.01 2.66
CA LYS A 91 -4.46 2.37 3.15
C LYS A 91 -3.44 2.80 4.20
N ASP A 92 -3.09 1.90 5.13
CA ASP A 92 -2.07 2.14 6.16
C ASP A 92 -0.62 1.95 5.68
N ARG A 93 -0.42 1.48 4.44
CA ARG A 93 0.87 1.15 3.82
C ARG A 93 1.62 -0.01 4.50
N ASN A 94 0.94 -0.76 5.36
CA ASN A 94 1.46 -1.97 5.98
C ASN A 94 1.01 -3.20 5.18
N GLY A 95 1.92 -3.75 4.36
CA GLY A 95 1.65 -4.94 3.54
C GLY A 95 1.33 -6.24 4.32
N LEU A 96 1.37 -6.18 5.66
CA LEU A 96 0.96 -7.26 6.55
C LEU A 96 -0.48 -7.08 7.09
N ASN A 97 -1.09 -5.91 6.96
CA ASN A 97 -2.49 -5.71 7.32
C ASN A 97 -3.38 -6.01 6.10
N ASN A 98 -3.79 -7.27 5.93
CA ASN A 98 -4.55 -7.74 4.78
C ASN A 98 -6.06 -7.79 5.05
N ARG A 99 -6.54 -7.04 6.05
CA ARG A 99 -7.97 -6.82 6.28
C ARG A 99 -8.57 -6.01 5.14
N LYS A 100 -9.73 -6.41 4.62
CA LYS A 100 -10.48 -5.76 3.54
C LYS A 100 -10.73 -4.29 3.82
N SER A 101 -11.00 -3.91 5.07
CA SER A 101 -11.16 -2.50 5.46
C SER A 101 -9.92 -1.65 5.18
N ASN A 102 -8.73 -2.24 5.25
CA ASN A 102 -7.44 -1.61 4.95
C ASN A 102 -7.04 -1.70 3.47
N LEU A 103 -7.70 -2.54 2.67
CA LEU A 103 -7.39 -2.71 1.25
C LEU A 103 -8.29 -1.82 0.37
N ARG A 104 -7.76 -1.35 -0.76
CA ARG A 104 -8.54 -0.62 -1.77
C ARG A 104 -7.99 -0.83 -3.17
N PHE A 105 -8.86 -0.81 -4.18
CA PHE A 105 -8.43 -0.86 -5.58
C PHE A 105 -7.77 0.45 -5.99
N ALA A 106 -6.62 0.36 -6.66
CA ALA A 106 -5.86 1.51 -7.10
C ALA A 106 -5.39 1.36 -8.55
N THR A 107 -5.33 2.48 -9.25
CA THR A 107 -4.50 2.61 -10.45
C THR A 107 -3.02 2.68 -10.05
N ASN A 108 -2.11 2.43 -10.99
CA ASN A 108 -0.67 2.61 -10.76
C ASN A 108 -0.33 4.03 -10.29
N SER A 109 -1.04 5.06 -10.79
CA SER A 109 -0.80 6.45 -10.37
C SER A 109 -1.28 6.72 -8.95
N GLN A 110 -2.42 6.17 -8.54
CA GLN A 110 -2.95 6.31 -7.18
C GLN A 110 -2.05 5.58 -6.18
N ASN A 111 -1.64 4.35 -6.48
CA ASN A 111 -0.71 3.59 -5.65
C ASN A 111 0.64 4.32 -5.47
N ALA A 112 1.18 4.91 -6.53
CA ALA A 112 2.39 5.71 -6.47
C ALA A 112 2.21 7.03 -5.68
N ALA A 113 0.99 7.56 -5.60
CA ALA A 113 0.67 8.73 -4.80
C ALA A 113 0.78 8.42 -3.30
N ASN A 114 0.29 7.24 -2.89
CA ASN A 114 0.30 6.73 -1.51
C ASN A 114 1.70 6.23 -1.03
N THR A 115 2.74 6.35 -1.85
CA THR A 115 4.09 5.99 -1.44
C THR A 115 4.74 7.11 -0.62
N VAL A 116 5.29 6.78 0.56
CA VAL A 116 6.14 7.71 1.31
C VAL A 116 7.37 8.01 0.48
N ARG A 117 7.49 9.25 0.03
CA ARG A 117 8.70 9.75 -0.63
C ARG A 117 9.41 10.65 0.37
N HIS A 118 10.57 10.21 0.86
CA HIS A 118 11.49 11.14 1.50
C HIS A 118 11.87 12.19 0.47
N THR A 119 11.42 13.42 0.69
CA THR A 119 11.79 14.53 -0.17
C THR A 119 13.28 14.80 0.00
N ARG A 120 14.07 14.50 -1.04
CA ARG A 120 15.47 14.93 -1.13
C ARG A 120 15.58 16.39 -1.60
N ALA A 121 14.45 17.05 -1.82
CA ALA A 121 14.44 18.42 -2.31
C ALA A 121 14.87 19.37 -1.19
N LYS A 122 15.70 20.36 -1.54
CA LYS A 122 16.13 21.43 -0.63
C LYS A 122 14.97 22.23 -0.03
N SER A 123 13.80 22.17 -0.66
CA SER A 123 12.57 22.81 -0.19
C SER A 123 11.96 22.12 1.04
N GLY A 124 12.27 20.85 1.31
CA GLY A 124 11.62 20.08 2.36
C GLY A 124 10.19 19.62 2.04
N PHE A 125 9.64 19.99 0.87
CA PHE A 125 8.26 19.67 0.50
C PHE A 125 8.18 18.82 -0.78
N ARG A 126 7.20 17.93 -0.83
CA ARG A 126 6.90 17.07 -1.98
C ARG A 126 6.40 17.92 -3.14
N GLY A 127 6.97 17.69 -4.33
CA GLY A 127 6.59 18.40 -5.55
C GLY A 127 7.12 19.84 -5.65
N VAL A 128 7.86 20.32 -4.64
CA VAL A 128 8.42 21.67 -4.61
C VAL A 128 9.91 21.64 -4.91
N PHE A 129 10.36 22.47 -5.84
CA PHE A 129 11.75 22.55 -6.27
C PHE A 129 12.25 23.99 -6.16
N LEU A 130 13.38 24.17 -5.49
CA LEU A 130 14.04 25.47 -5.40
C LEU A 130 14.82 25.77 -6.69
N ASP A 131 14.60 26.96 -7.25
CA ASP A 131 15.43 27.51 -8.30
C ASP A 131 16.71 28.13 -7.72
N SER A 132 17.85 27.70 -8.26
CA SER A 132 19.17 28.14 -7.79
C SER A 132 19.48 29.59 -8.18
N ARG A 133 18.78 30.17 -9.17
CA ARG A 133 18.96 31.56 -9.59
C ARG A 133 18.48 32.50 -8.48
N ARG A 134 19.44 33.17 -7.84
CA ARG A 134 19.19 34.04 -6.68
C ARG A 134 18.46 35.34 -7.05
N SER A 135 18.50 35.75 -8.31
CA SER A 135 17.83 36.96 -8.81
C SER A 135 16.31 36.85 -8.92
N LEU A 136 15.76 35.63 -8.85
CA LEU A 136 14.32 35.43 -8.93
C LEU A 136 13.67 35.77 -7.58
N LYS A 137 12.63 36.62 -7.61
CA LYS A 137 11.80 36.88 -6.42
C LYS A 137 10.97 35.65 -6.02
N LYS A 138 10.42 34.94 -7.02
CA LYS A 138 9.68 33.68 -6.85
C LYS A 138 10.59 32.51 -7.18
N ARG A 139 11.13 31.82 -6.18
CA ARG A 139 12.17 30.79 -6.38
C ARG A 139 11.64 29.36 -6.27
N PHE A 140 10.45 29.17 -5.75
CA PHE A 140 9.90 27.83 -5.53
C PHE A 140 8.96 27.47 -6.67
N ARG A 141 9.28 26.38 -7.38
CA ARG A 141 8.43 25.82 -8.44
C ARG A 141 7.69 24.62 -7.91
N SER A 142 6.41 24.53 -8.23
CA SER A 142 5.59 23.38 -7.87
C SER A 142 5.22 22.55 -9.11
N TYR A 143 5.32 21.23 -8.99
CA TYR A 143 4.99 20.29 -10.07
C TYR A 143 4.27 19.07 -9.51
N ILE A 144 3.24 18.61 -10.23
CA ILE A 144 2.56 17.33 -9.98
C ILE A 144 2.84 16.36 -11.13
N PRO A 145 3.05 15.05 -10.87
CA PRO A 145 3.08 14.05 -11.93
C PRO A 145 1.84 14.16 -12.82
N GLY A 146 2.04 14.24 -14.13
CA GLY A 146 1.02 14.27 -15.18
C GLY A 146 0.89 12.93 -15.90
N ALA A 147 0.27 12.92 -17.08
CA ALA A 147 0.20 11.74 -17.93
C ALA A 147 1.54 11.50 -18.66
N ASN A 148 1.83 10.25 -19.04
CA ASN A 148 2.99 9.87 -19.85
C ASN A 148 4.34 10.37 -19.30
N GLN A 149 4.55 10.24 -17.98
CA GLN A 149 5.77 10.65 -17.28
C GLN A 149 6.09 12.16 -17.35
N LYS A 150 5.21 13.00 -17.92
CA LYS A 150 5.39 14.45 -17.91
C LYS A 150 4.93 15.02 -16.58
N HIS A 151 5.61 16.04 -16.08
CA HIS A 151 5.17 16.80 -14.91
C HIS A 151 4.26 17.96 -15.36
N LYS A 152 3.11 18.12 -14.72
CA LYS A 152 2.28 19.32 -14.84
C LYS A 152 2.85 20.39 -13.93
N TYR A 153 3.22 21.52 -14.51
CA TYR A 153 3.67 22.70 -13.78
C TYR A 153 2.48 23.38 -13.10
N LEU A 154 2.63 23.71 -11.81
CA LEU A 154 1.58 24.32 -11.00
C LEU A 154 1.84 25.81 -10.73
N GLY A 155 3.08 26.27 -10.85
CA GLY A 155 3.41 27.69 -10.69
C GLY A 155 4.76 27.96 -10.02
N HIS A 156 5.05 29.25 -9.90
CA HIS A 156 6.22 29.82 -9.23
C HIS A 156 5.73 30.63 -8.03
N PHE A 157 6.35 30.42 -6.88
CA PHE A 157 5.93 30.96 -5.58
C PHE A 157 7.11 31.61 -4.86
N GLU A 158 6.80 32.53 -3.94
CA GLU A 158 7.81 33.24 -3.15
C GLU A 158 8.33 32.34 -2.02
N THR A 159 7.45 31.53 -1.44
CA THR A 159 7.77 30.61 -0.33
C THR A 159 7.61 29.15 -0.72
N ALA A 160 8.23 28.26 0.04
CA ALA A 160 8.16 26.82 -0.21
C ALA A 160 6.78 26.26 0.19
N GLU A 161 6.19 26.84 1.24
CA GLU A 161 4.90 26.52 1.83
C GLU A 161 3.76 26.84 0.86
N GLU A 162 3.80 27.99 0.17
CA GLU A 162 2.84 28.31 -0.89
C GLU A 162 2.88 27.31 -2.04
N ALA A 163 4.09 26.96 -2.50
CA ALA A 163 4.28 25.95 -3.54
C ALA A 163 3.79 24.56 -3.11
N ALA A 164 3.96 24.22 -1.83
CA ALA A 164 3.51 22.97 -1.24
C ALA A 164 2.00 22.92 -1.09
N ARG A 165 1.33 24.01 -0.67
CA ARG A 165 -0.14 24.10 -0.67
C ARG A 165 -0.74 23.98 -2.07
N ALA A 166 -0.09 24.58 -3.07
CA ALA A 166 -0.50 24.41 -4.47
C ALA A 166 -0.36 22.95 -4.93
N TYR A 167 0.68 22.25 -4.50
CA TYR A 167 0.83 20.81 -4.74
C TYR A 167 -0.28 20.01 -4.06
N ASP A 168 -0.55 20.28 -2.78
CA ASP A 168 -1.54 19.54 -1.99
C ASP A 168 -2.94 19.66 -2.57
N LYS A 169 -3.34 20.87 -2.99
CA LYS A 169 -4.60 21.10 -3.71
C LYS A 169 -4.68 20.24 -4.97
N ALA A 170 -3.65 20.30 -5.82
CA ALA A 170 -3.61 19.51 -7.05
C ALA A 170 -3.56 18.00 -6.80
N ALA A 171 -2.91 17.56 -5.73
CA ALA A 171 -2.82 16.16 -5.33
C ALA A 171 -4.17 15.64 -4.84
N LYS A 172 -4.88 16.41 -4.01
CA LYS A 172 -6.24 16.10 -3.54
C LYS A 172 -7.22 16.01 -4.70
N GLU A 173 -7.18 16.97 -5.64
CA GLU A 173 -8.00 16.93 -6.86
C GLU A 173 -7.69 15.71 -7.74
N LYS A 174 -6.41 15.34 -7.87
CA LYS A 174 -5.98 14.28 -8.79
C LYS A 174 -6.15 12.87 -8.23
N TRP A 175 -5.86 12.67 -6.95
CA TRP A 175 -5.74 11.36 -6.33
C TRP A 175 -6.72 11.15 -5.17
N GLY A 176 -7.44 12.17 -4.72
CA GLY A 176 -8.40 12.05 -3.62
C GLY A 176 -7.76 11.46 -2.37
N GLU A 177 -8.38 10.40 -1.84
CA GLU A 177 -7.92 9.67 -0.64
C GLU A 177 -6.55 8.98 -0.78
N PHE A 178 -5.99 8.87 -2.00
CA PHE A 178 -4.67 8.31 -2.23
C PHE A 178 -3.54 9.35 -2.10
N ALA A 179 -3.89 10.64 -2.00
CA ALA A 179 -2.93 11.72 -1.92
C ALA A 179 -2.29 11.77 -0.53
N ILE A 180 -0.96 11.72 -0.47
CA ILE A 180 -0.20 12.14 0.72
C ILE A 180 0.13 13.63 0.53
N LEU A 181 -0.42 14.44 1.43
CA LEU A 181 -0.27 15.90 1.44
C LEU A 181 0.95 16.31 2.27
N ASN A 182 1.49 17.49 1.98
CA ASN A 182 2.50 18.15 2.80
C ASN A 182 1.90 18.69 4.10
N PHE A 183 0.67 19.21 4.04
CA PHE A 183 -0.11 19.76 5.17
C PHE A 183 -1.43 18.98 5.35
N PRO A 184 -1.40 17.80 5.98
CA PRO A 184 -2.61 16.99 6.16
C PRO A 184 -3.65 17.66 7.05
N ASP A 185 -3.22 18.38 8.09
CA ASP A 185 -4.13 18.99 9.09
C ASP A 185 -4.97 20.12 8.50
N GLU A 186 -4.40 20.96 7.63
CA GLU A 186 -5.11 22.04 6.93
C GLU A 186 -6.22 21.52 5.99
N SER A 187 -6.14 20.25 5.59
CA SER A 187 -7.08 19.66 4.63
C SER A 187 -8.37 19.11 5.28
N ALA A 188 -8.38 18.98 6.61
CA ALA A 188 -9.48 18.44 7.41
C ALA A 188 -10.52 19.51 7.81
N GLU A 189 -10.17 20.79 7.76
CA GLU A 189 -11.02 21.90 8.25
C GLU A 189 -12.16 22.32 7.30
N VAL A 190 -12.36 21.64 6.16
CA VAL A 190 -13.37 22.04 5.15
C VAL A 190 -14.61 21.13 5.14
N GLN A 191 -14.94 20.50 6.27
CA GLN A 191 -16.23 19.83 6.45
C GLN A 191 -16.93 20.46 7.66
N THR A 192 -17.65 21.56 7.41
CA THR A 192 -18.68 22.09 8.30
C THR A 192 -19.95 22.31 7.50
#